data_AF-A0A1Q3U7H0-F1
#
_entry.id   AF-A0A1Q3U7H0-F1
#
_cell.length_a   1.000
_cell.length_b   1.000
_cell.length_c   1.000
_cell.angle_alpha   90.00
_cell.angle_beta   90.00
_cell.angle_gamma   90.00
#
_symmetry.space_group_name_H-M   'P 1'
#
loop_
_entity.id
_entity.type
_entity.pdbx_description
1 polymer ?
#
loop_
_entity_poly.entity_id
_entity_poly.type
_entity_poly.pdbx_seq_one_letter_code
_entity_poly.pdbx_strand_id
1 'polypeptide(L)'
;MFHESQFQSETVTRETLIFAIMENKQPDSFKLKRKWQIALRRYIIEEKANRFYAPYFGLDVKTLKEWVEKQFVADMKWSSYSRNWQISQYIPVQYFNFSKDYDLRLCWNYMNLKVEPIGKPDNMGFNPSALARYFETLFSITQLTPAKLLANKAKDIEREQIVLAPQVELFLKDQLAELRVKENYGAYEFELLNNGSSLPDVQKEIEILQKFSS
;
A
#
# COMPACT_ATOMS: atom_id res chain seq x y z
N MET A 1 5.32 -6.92 -34.30
CA MET A 1 4.03 -7.11 -35.00
C MET A 1 3.27 -8.15 -34.19
N PHE A 2 2.52 -7.71 -33.17
CA PHE A 2 1.72 -8.62 -32.33
C PHE A 2 0.33 -8.72 -32.97
N HIS A 3 -0.12 -9.95 -33.23
CA HIS A 3 -1.38 -10.24 -33.89
C HIS A 3 -2.58 -9.67 -33.11
N GLU A 4 -3.21 -8.66 -33.71
CA GLU A 4 -4.62 -8.33 -33.49
C GLU A 4 -5.48 -9.40 -34.15
N SER A 5 -5.88 -10.43 -33.43
CA SER A 5 -7.09 -11.16 -33.82
C SER A 5 -7.74 -11.83 -32.62
N GLN A 6 -9.04 -11.55 -32.48
CA GLN A 6 -10.01 -12.12 -31.54
C GLN A 6 -10.08 -11.48 -30.15
N PHE A 7 -10.66 -10.28 -30.09
CA PHE A 7 -11.46 -9.87 -28.94
C PHE A 7 -12.79 -9.32 -29.48
N GLN A 8 -13.78 -10.20 -29.64
CA GLN A 8 -15.15 -9.76 -29.85
C GLN A 8 -15.59 -8.97 -28.61
N SER A 9 -16.16 -7.79 -28.87
CA SER A 9 -16.64 -6.87 -27.87
C SER A 9 -17.89 -7.42 -27.18
N GLU A 10 -17.72 -8.10 -26.06
CA GLU A 10 -18.83 -8.29 -25.13
C GLU A 10 -19.13 -6.95 -24.46
N THR A 11 -20.20 -6.31 -24.91
CA THR A 11 -20.77 -5.13 -24.26
C THR A 11 -21.38 -5.57 -22.94
N VAL A 12 -20.62 -5.42 -21.85
CA VAL A 12 -21.08 -5.77 -20.50
C VAL A 12 -22.20 -4.82 -20.07
N THR A 13 -23.38 -5.37 -19.79
CA THR A 13 -24.54 -4.64 -19.30
C THR A 13 -24.45 -4.38 -17.80
N ARG A 14 -25.20 -3.38 -17.32
CA ARG A 14 -25.37 -3.02 -15.91
C ARG A 14 -25.77 -4.23 -15.05
N GLU A 15 -26.53 -5.16 -15.63
CA GLU A 15 -26.97 -6.40 -15.00
C GLU A 15 -25.78 -7.27 -14.60
N THR A 16 -24.77 -7.45 -15.44
CA THR A 16 -23.60 -8.28 -15.09
C THR A 16 -22.79 -7.70 -13.93
N LEU A 17 -22.71 -6.36 -13.83
CA LEU A 17 -22.02 -5.69 -12.71
C LEU A 17 -22.82 -5.81 -11.41
N ILE A 18 -24.14 -5.60 -11.49
CA ILE A 18 -25.06 -5.71 -10.36
C ILE A 18 -25.15 -7.17 -9.87
N PHE A 19 -25.21 -8.15 -10.79
CA PHE A 19 -25.28 -9.57 -10.46
C PHE A 19 -24.02 -10.05 -9.72
N ALA A 20 -22.83 -9.61 -10.17
CA ALA A 20 -21.57 -9.91 -9.49
C ALA A 20 -21.45 -9.26 -8.10
N ILE A 21 -22.09 -8.10 -7.89
CA ILE A 21 -22.15 -7.42 -6.58
C ILE A 21 -23.20 -8.10 -5.67
N MET A 22 -24.30 -8.62 -6.24
CA MET A 22 -25.42 -9.22 -5.51
C MET A 22 -25.18 -10.68 -5.08
N GLU A 23 -24.31 -11.44 -5.74
CA GLU A 23 -24.10 -12.87 -5.45
C GLU A 23 -23.20 -13.18 -4.24
N ASN A 24 -22.63 -12.18 -3.55
CA ASN A 24 -21.84 -12.36 -2.32
C ASN A 24 -20.66 -13.36 -2.43
N LYS A 25 -20.27 -13.75 -3.65
CA LYS A 25 -18.98 -14.37 -3.94
C LYS A 25 -18.02 -13.21 -4.20
N GLN A 26 -16.93 -13.12 -3.45
CA GLN A 26 -15.85 -12.18 -3.76
C GLN A 26 -15.49 -12.39 -5.24
N PRO A 27 -15.82 -11.45 -6.15
CA PRO A 27 -15.49 -11.62 -7.55
C PRO A 27 -13.98 -11.79 -7.60
N ASP A 28 -13.50 -12.72 -8.42
CA ASP A 28 -12.07 -12.95 -8.63
C ASP A 28 -11.39 -11.58 -8.82
N SER A 29 -10.67 -11.15 -7.78
CA SER A 29 -10.22 -9.77 -7.62
C SER A 29 -9.27 -9.41 -8.75
N PHE A 30 -8.58 -10.40 -9.32
CA PHE A 30 -7.73 -10.27 -10.50
C PHE A 30 -8.53 -9.98 -11.77
N LYS A 31 -9.64 -10.68 -12.00
CA LYS A 31 -10.52 -10.43 -13.17
C LYS A 31 -11.12 -9.03 -13.09
N LEU A 32 -11.61 -8.63 -11.92
CA LEU A 32 -12.21 -7.32 -11.75
C LEU A 32 -11.15 -6.21 -11.88
N LYS A 33 -9.99 -6.35 -11.24
CA LYS A 33 -8.84 -5.45 -11.42
C LYS A 33 -8.50 -5.27 -12.90
N ARG A 34 -8.30 -6.36 -13.64
CA ARG A 34 -7.93 -6.30 -15.07
C ARG A 34 -8.99 -5.57 -15.89
N LYS A 35 -10.28 -5.81 -15.61
CA LYS A 35 -11.40 -5.12 -16.27
C LYS A 35 -11.32 -3.61 -16.09
N TRP A 36 -11.10 -3.14 -14.87
CA TRP A 36 -10.98 -1.72 -14.56
C TRP A 36 -9.71 -1.09 -15.16
N GLN A 37 -8.58 -1.80 -15.17
CA GLN A 37 -7.35 -1.35 -15.85
C GLN A 37 -7.57 -1.16 -17.35
N ILE A 38 -8.27 -2.09 -18.00
CA ILE A 38 -8.63 -1.99 -19.42
C ILE A 38 -9.54 -0.78 -19.65
N ALA A 39 -10.55 -0.58 -18.79
CA ALA A 39 -11.46 0.56 -18.89
C ALA A 39 -10.72 1.89 -18.75
N LEU A 40 -9.83 2.03 -17.76
CA LEU A 40 -9.00 3.21 -17.56
C LEU A 40 -8.08 3.46 -18.75
N ARG A 41 -7.39 2.42 -19.25
CA ARG A 41 -6.54 2.51 -20.45
C ARG A 41 -7.34 3.00 -21.66
N ARG A 42 -8.50 2.41 -21.93
CA ARG A 42 -9.37 2.85 -23.04
C ARG A 42 -9.85 4.28 -22.86
N TYR A 43 -10.15 4.67 -21.63
CA TYR A 43 -10.58 6.03 -21.31
C TYR A 43 -9.49 7.06 -21.61
N ILE A 44 -8.26 6.82 -21.15
CA ILE A 44 -7.19 7.82 -21.20
C ILE A 44 -6.30 7.75 -22.45
N ILE A 45 -6.04 6.54 -22.96
CA ILE A 45 -5.15 6.31 -24.12
C ILE A 45 -5.95 6.34 -25.42
N GLU A 46 -7.08 5.64 -25.46
CA GLU A 46 -7.91 5.54 -26.66
C GLU A 46 -8.99 6.63 -26.73
N GLU A 47 -9.11 7.45 -25.67
CA GLU A 47 -10.13 8.51 -25.54
C GLU A 47 -11.58 7.99 -25.71
N LYS A 48 -11.79 6.70 -25.43
CA LYS A 48 -13.09 6.04 -25.52
C LYS A 48 -13.80 6.13 -24.18
N ALA A 49 -14.60 7.17 -24.02
CA ALA A 49 -15.45 7.35 -22.85
C ALA A 49 -16.44 6.19 -22.70
N ASN A 50 -16.47 5.59 -21.51
CA ASN A 50 -17.52 4.66 -21.12
C ASN A 50 -18.24 5.24 -19.90
N ARG A 51 -19.53 5.54 -20.08
CA ARG A 51 -20.38 6.17 -19.05
C ARG A 51 -20.45 5.40 -17.72
N PHE A 52 -20.17 4.10 -17.75
CA PHE A 52 -20.18 3.26 -16.55
C PHE A 52 -18.88 3.34 -15.74
N TYR A 53 -17.75 3.70 -16.36
CA TYR A 53 -16.44 3.75 -15.68
C TYR A 53 -15.98 5.19 -15.44
N ALA A 54 -16.26 6.11 -16.36
CA ALA A 54 -15.79 7.50 -16.28
C ALA A 54 -16.10 8.18 -14.93
N PRO A 55 -17.28 8.01 -14.30
CA PRO A 55 -17.57 8.63 -13.00
C PRO A 55 -16.66 8.17 -11.84
N TYR A 56 -15.98 7.04 -11.97
CA TYR A 56 -15.08 6.51 -10.94
C TYR A 56 -13.69 7.14 -11.02
N PHE A 57 -13.26 7.61 -12.20
CA PHE A 57 -11.96 8.24 -12.38
C PHE A 57 -11.93 9.68 -11.82
N GLY A 58 -13.09 10.32 -11.66
CA GLY A 58 -13.24 11.60 -10.97
C GLY A 58 -12.79 12.83 -11.77
N LEU A 59 -12.31 12.64 -13.00
CA LEU A 59 -11.98 13.70 -13.95
C LEU A 59 -12.48 13.33 -15.35
N ASP A 60 -12.79 14.34 -16.16
CA ASP A 60 -12.97 14.15 -17.60
C ASP A 60 -11.65 13.72 -18.25
N VAL A 61 -11.73 13.17 -19.46
CA VAL A 61 -10.57 12.57 -20.15
C VAL A 61 -9.44 13.57 -20.36
N LYS A 62 -9.74 14.83 -20.66
CA LYS A 62 -8.73 15.85 -20.95
C LYS A 62 -7.97 16.19 -19.66
N THR A 63 -8.70 16.50 -18.60
CA THR A 63 -8.09 16.85 -17.31
C THR A 63 -7.34 15.66 -16.71
N LEU A 64 -7.83 14.43 -16.90
CA LEU A 64 -7.11 13.24 -16.44
C LEU A 64 -5.79 13.01 -17.20
N LYS A 65 -5.75 13.31 -18.51
CA LYS A 65 -4.50 13.27 -19.27
C LYS A 65 -3.51 14.30 -18.76
N GLU A 66 -3.95 15.54 -18.54
CA GLU A 66 -3.10 16.59 -17.96
C GLU A 66 -2.56 16.17 -16.59
N TRP A 67 -3.41 15.58 -15.72
CA TRP A 67 -2.98 15.03 -14.43
C TRP A 67 -1.88 13.97 -14.55
N VAL A 68 -2.01 13.05 -15.50
CA VAL A 68 -1.01 12.00 -15.75
C VAL A 68 0.28 12.58 -16.32
N GLU A 69 0.21 13.54 -17.25
CA GLU A 69 1.38 14.22 -17.81
C GLU A 69 2.21 14.95 -16.76
N LYS A 70 1.58 15.55 -15.75
CA LYS A 70 2.30 16.21 -14.64
C LYS A 70 3.14 15.26 -13.79
N GLN A 71 2.92 13.95 -13.91
CA GLN A 71 3.68 12.92 -13.20
C GLN A 71 4.79 12.29 -14.05
N PHE A 72 4.91 12.65 -15.34
CA PHE A 72 5.98 12.14 -16.19
C PHE A 72 7.35 12.59 -15.68
N VAL A 73 8.28 11.63 -15.65
CA VAL A 73 9.68 11.86 -15.28
C VAL A 73 10.59 11.40 -16.41
N ALA A 74 11.69 12.11 -16.66
CA ALA A 74 12.61 11.85 -17.77
C ALA A 74 11.87 11.78 -19.13
N ASP A 75 12.19 10.81 -19.99
CA ASP A 75 11.66 10.70 -21.36
C ASP A 75 10.26 10.03 -21.45
N MET A 76 9.46 10.13 -20.40
CA MET A 76 8.08 9.63 -20.41
C MET A 76 7.19 10.51 -21.28
N LYS A 77 6.44 9.86 -22.17
CA LYS A 77 5.48 10.48 -23.09
C LYS A 77 4.39 9.49 -23.44
N TRP A 78 3.24 9.95 -23.93
CA TRP A 78 2.12 9.06 -24.31
C TRP A 78 2.52 7.95 -25.27
N SER A 79 3.37 8.24 -26.26
CA SER A 79 3.83 7.24 -27.23
C SER A 79 4.74 6.15 -26.64
N SER A 80 5.26 6.35 -25.41
CA SER A 80 6.05 5.34 -24.68
C SER A 80 5.25 4.58 -23.61
N TYR A 81 3.93 4.77 -23.55
CA TYR A 81 3.04 3.99 -22.68
C TYR A 81 3.20 2.48 -22.90
N SER A 82 3.12 1.69 -21.84
CA SER A 82 3.36 0.23 -21.79
C SER A 82 4.76 -0.24 -22.14
N ARG A 83 5.64 0.67 -22.61
CA ARG A 83 7.06 0.39 -22.84
C ARG A 83 7.94 0.95 -21.73
N ASN A 84 7.77 2.25 -21.43
CA ASN A 84 8.60 2.97 -20.47
C ASN A 84 7.85 3.25 -19.16
N TRP A 85 6.52 3.27 -19.21
CA TRP A 85 5.69 3.59 -18.06
C TRP A 85 4.28 3.01 -18.19
N GLN A 86 3.59 2.88 -17.06
CA GLN A 86 2.20 2.44 -16.95
C GLN A 86 1.46 3.28 -15.91
N ILE A 87 0.13 3.14 -15.86
CA ILE A 87 -0.68 3.71 -14.78
C ILE A 87 -0.87 2.64 -13.72
N SER A 88 -0.62 3.02 -12.48
CA SER A 88 -0.75 2.20 -11.29
C SER A 88 -1.55 2.94 -10.22
N GLN A 89 -1.68 2.36 -9.04
CA GLN A 89 -2.30 3.00 -7.89
C GLN A 89 -1.27 3.34 -6.81
N TYR A 90 -1.46 4.46 -6.11
CA TYR A 90 -0.70 4.79 -4.92
C TYR A 90 -1.00 3.80 -3.79
N ILE A 91 -2.28 3.63 -3.43
CA ILE A 91 -2.74 2.52 -2.58
C ILE A 91 -3.10 1.34 -3.47
N PRO A 92 -2.43 0.18 -3.35
CA PRO A 92 -2.70 -0.99 -4.17
C PRO A 92 -4.16 -1.45 -4.08
N VAL A 93 -4.69 -1.93 -5.21
CA VAL A 93 -6.07 -2.41 -5.33
C VAL A 93 -6.49 -3.45 -4.30
N GLN A 94 -5.54 -4.23 -3.76
CA GLN A 94 -5.80 -5.28 -2.77
C GLN A 94 -6.32 -4.74 -1.43
N TYR A 95 -6.14 -3.45 -1.14
CA TYR A 95 -6.64 -2.80 0.08
C TYR A 95 -8.03 -2.18 -0.09
N PHE A 96 -8.72 -2.46 -1.21
CA PHE A 96 -10.05 -1.95 -1.50
C PHE A 96 -11.06 -3.09 -1.64
N ASN A 97 -12.24 -2.91 -1.03
CA ASN A 97 -13.34 -3.85 -1.17
C ASN A 97 -14.22 -3.44 -2.36
N PHE A 98 -14.05 -4.14 -3.48
CA PHE A 98 -14.79 -3.85 -4.72
C PHE A 98 -16.29 -4.23 -4.66
N SER A 99 -16.75 -4.89 -3.60
CA SER A 99 -18.19 -5.07 -3.36
C SER A 99 -18.86 -3.80 -2.83
N LYS A 100 -18.07 -2.80 -2.40
CA LYS A 100 -18.54 -1.50 -1.93
C LYS A 100 -18.25 -0.44 -3.01
N ASP A 101 -19.31 0.15 -3.57
CA ASP A 101 -19.19 1.17 -4.63
C ASP A 101 -18.28 2.34 -4.24
N TYR A 102 -18.35 2.78 -2.99
CA TYR A 102 -17.50 3.83 -2.46
C TYR A 102 -16.00 3.46 -2.49
N ASP A 103 -15.62 2.24 -2.09
CA ASP A 103 -14.22 1.80 -2.12
C ASP A 103 -13.73 1.66 -3.56
N LEU A 104 -14.62 1.25 -4.47
CA LEU A 104 -14.33 1.18 -5.90
C LEU A 104 -14.09 2.57 -6.49
N ARG A 105 -14.91 3.57 -6.15
CA ARG A 105 -14.69 4.98 -6.54
C ARG A 105 -13.38 5.50 -6.00
N LEU A 106 -13.08 5.22 -4.73
CA LEU A 106 -11.85 5.69 -4.11
C LEU A 106 -10.60 5.06 -4.74
N CYS A 107 -10.66 3.75 -5.05
CA CYS A 107 -9.57 3.01 -5.68
C CYS A 107 -9.20 3.56 -7.07
N TRP A 108 -10.20 3.92 -7.87
CA TRP A 108 -10.01 4.34 -9.26
C TRP A 108 -10.01 5.86 -9.45
N ASN A 109 -10.23 6.63 -8.40
CA ASN A 109 -10.14 8.09 -8.43
C ASN A 109 -8.75 8.54 -8.87
N TYR A 110 -8.68 9.61 -9.68
CA TYR A 110 -7.43 10.17 -10.19
C TYR A 110 -6.38 10.45 -9.10
N MET A 111 -6.80 10.81 -7.88
CA MET A 111 -5.89 11.05 -6.76
C MET A 111 -5.16 9.79 -6.32
N ASN A 112 -5.75 8.61 -6.50
CA ASN A 112 -5.11 7.33 -6.22
C ASN A 112 -4.34 6.79 -7.45
N LEU A 113 -4.37 7.45 -8.60
CA LEU A 113 -3.65 7.03 -9.80
C LEU A 113 -2.25 7.64 -9.85
N LYS A 114 -1.26 6.79 -10.14
CA LYS A 114 0.14 7.21 -10.31
C LYS A 114 0.72 6.77 -11.65
N VAL A 115 1.69 7.51 -12.16
CA VAL A 115 2.58 7.06 -13.25
C VAL A 115 3.71 6.23 -12.65
N GLU A 116 3.87 5.01 -13.16
CA GLU A 116 4.89 4.07 -12.71
C GLU A 116 5.85 3.72 -13.86
N PRO A 117 7.17 3.95 -13.71
CA PRO A 117 8.16 3.50 -14.69
C PRO A 117 8.17 1.97 -14.82
N ILE A 118 8.31 1.47 -16.05
CA ILE A 118 8.48 0.04 -16.31
C ILE A 118 9.98 -0.30 -16.36
N GLY A 119 10.37 -1.44 -15.80
CA GLY A 119 11.75 -1.96 -15.90
C GLY A 119 12.77 -1.29 -14.98
N LYS A 120 12.33 -0.43 -14.07
CA LYS A 120 13.13 0.06 -12.95
C LYS A 120 12.68 -0.66 -11.68
N PRO A 121 13.60 -1.11 -10.80
CA PRO A 121 13.20 -1.60 -9.50
C PRO A 121 12.39 -0.51 -8.79
N ASP A 122 11.25 -0.90 -8.20
CA ASP A 122 10.45 -0.01 -7.37
C ASP A 122 11.24 0.28 -6.10
N ASN A 123 12.08 1.31 -6.15
CA ASN A 123 12.91 1.72 -5.01
C ASN A 123 12.07 2.29 -3.86
N MET A 124 10.77 2.54 -4.07
CA MET A 124 9.94 3.25 -3.11
C MET A 124 9.16 2.32 -2.19
N GLY A 125 8.87 1.09 -2.65
CA GLY A 125 8.04 0.14 -1.92
C GLY A 125 6.66 0.69 -1.56
N PHE A 126 5.76 -0.17 -1.10
CA PHE A 126 4.51 0.30 -0.53
C PHE A 126 4.74 0.77 0.91
N ASN A 127 4.73 2.08 1.14
CA ASN A 127 4.88 2.69 2.47
C ASN A 127 3.59 3.44 2.88
N PRO A 128 2.71 2.82 3.69
CA PRO A 128 1.45 3.43 4.12
C PRO A 128 1.63 4.79 4.81
N SER A 129 2.64 4.93 5.66
CA SER A 129 2.91 6.15 6.42
C SER A 129 3.26 7.34 5.51
N ALA A 130 4.11 7.10 4.51
CA ALA A 130 4.45 8.11 3.51
C ALA A 130 3.24 8.50 2.65
N LEU A 131 2.40 7.52 2.28
CA LEU A 131 1.17 7.77 1.53
C LEU A 131 0.13 8.55 2.33
N ALA A 132 -0.01 8.25 3.63
CA ALA A 132 -0.90 9.02 4.52
C ALA A 132 -0.52 10.50 4.51
N ARG A 133 0.77 10.83 4.69
CA ARG A 133 1.27 12.22 4.65
C ARG A 133 1.08 12.87 3.28
N TYR A 134 1.29 12.13 2.21
CA TYR A 134 1.04 12.61 0.85
C TYR A 134 -0.42 13.02 0.67
N PHE A 135 -1.36 12.17 1.05
CA PHE A 135 -2.79 12.45 0.92
C PHE A 135 -3.31 13.52 1.89
N GLU A 136 -2.73 13.62 3.08
CA GLU A 136 -3.02 14.74 4.00
C GLU A 136 -2.59 16.08 3.41
N THR A 137 -1.43 16.11 2.76
CA THR A 137 -0.95 17.30 2.05
C THR A 137 -1.87 17.62 0.87
N LEU A 138 -2.29 16.61 0.10
CA LEU A 138 -3.25 16.81 -0.98
C LEU A 138 -4.59 17.35 -0.44
N PHE A 139 -5.05 16.84 0.71
CA PHE A 139 -6.27 17.30 1.35
C PHE A 139 -6.15 18.73 1.87
N SER A 140 -5.02 19.11 2.47
CA SER A 140 -4.82 20.48 2.96
C SER A 140 -4.87 21.51 1.84
N ILE A 141 -4.35 21.16 0.66
CA ILE A 141 -4.37 22.01 -0.54
C ILE A 141 -5.76 22.04 -1.19
N THR A 142 -6.41 20.89 -1.34
CA THR A 142 -7.61 20.77 -2.20
C THR A 142 -8.93 20.81 -1.43
N GLN A 143 -8.91 20.48 -0.13
CA GLN A 143 -10.10 20.25 0.71
C GLN A 143 -11.07 19.19 0.16
N LEU A 144 -10.63 18.36 -0.80
CA LEU A 144 -11.47 17.36 -1.45
C LEU A 144 -11.57 16.08 -0.63
N THR A 145 -12.80 15.59 -0.46
CA THR A 145 -13.09 14.39 0.34
C THR A 145 -12.25 13.16 -0.06
N PRO A 146 -12.06 12.82 -1.36
CA PRO A 146 -11.26 11.65 -1.74
C PRO A 146 -9.84 11.67 -1.16
N ALA A 147 -9.18 12.84 -1.08
CA ALA A 147 -7.84 12.95 -0.49
C ALA A 147 -7.86 12.59 1.01
N LYS A 148 -8.82 13.12 1.78
CA LYS A 148 -8.99 12.77 3.20
C LYS A 148 -9.23 11.28 3.40
N LEU A 149 -10.03 10.68 2.53
CA LEU A 149 -10.41 9.28 2.61
C LEU A 149 -9.24 8.34 2.25
N LEU A 150 -8.43 8.72 1.26
CA LEU A 150 -7.18 8.02 0.93
C LEU A 150 -6.16 8.12 2.07
N ALA A 151 -6.04 9.29 2.72
CA ALA A 151 -5.19 9.47 3.89
C ALA A 151 -5.60 8.54 5.04
N ASN A 152 -6.89 8.47 5.36
CA ASN A 152 -7.40 7.57 6.39
C ASN A 152 -7.16 6.11 6.04
N LYS A 153 -7.43 5.69 4.79
CA LYS A 153 -7.20 4.32 4.35
C LYS A 153 -5.72 3.94 4.46
N ALA A 154 -4.79 4.83 4.11
CA ALA A 154 -3.36 4.59 4.29
C ALA A 154 -2.97 4.40 5.77
N LYS A 155 -3.52 5.21 6.67
CA LYS A 155 -3.31 5.06 8.13
C LYS A 155 -3.87 3.76 8.67
N ASP A 156 -5.04 3.34 8.20
CA ASP A 156 -5.66 2.09 8.64
C ASP A 156 -4.79 0.89 8.21
N ILE A 157 -4.27 0.91 6.98
CA ILE A 157 -3.33 -0.12 6.50
C ILE A 157 -2.04 -0.14 7.33
N GLU A 158 -1.50 1.02 7.71
CA GLU A 158 -0.32 1.11 8.59
C GLU A 158 -0.55 0.40 9.94
N ARG A 159 -1.70 0.68 10.57
CA ARG A 159 -2.08 0.05 11.85
C ARG A 159 -2.27 -1.45 11.73
N GLU A 160 -2.80 -1.93 10.61
CA GLU A 160 -3.00 -3.36 10.35
C GLU A 160 -1.68 -4.11 10.09
N GLN A 161 -0.69 -3.44 9.48
CA GLN A 161 0.62 -4.06 9.18
C GLN A 161 1.53 -4.17 10.41
N ILE A 162 1.42 -3.25 11.37
CA ILE A 162 2.27 -3.22 12.56
C ILE A 162 1.48 -3.81 13.73
N VAL A 163 1.53 -5.12 13.88
CA VAL A 163 0.93 -5.82 15.04
C VAL A 163 2.01 -6.66 15.72
N LEU A 164 2.23 -6.41 17.00
CA LEU A 164 3.06 -7.27 17.83
C LEU A 164 2.36 -8.63 17.94
N ALA A 165 3.03 -9.71 17.51
CA ALA A 165 2.45 -11.04 17.62
C ALA A 165 2.14 -11.35 19.09
N PRO A 166 0.96 -11.92 19.43
CA PRO A 166 0.57 -12.13 20.83
C PRO A 166 1.58 -12.96 21.64
N GLN A 167 2.25 -13.91 20.99
CA GLN A 167 3.29 -14.74 21.63
C GLN A 167 4.54 -13.92 21.98
N VAL A 168 4.89 -12.94 21.14
CA VAL A 168 6.01 -12.02 21.43
C VAL A 168 5.63 -11.10 22.59
N GLU A 169 4.39 -10.60 22.61
CA GLU A 169 3.89 -9.80 23.73
C GLU A 169 3.93 -10.58 25.05
N LEU A 170 3.48 -11.84 25.04
CA LEU A 170 3.52 -12.72 26.21
C LEU A 170 4.95 -12.99 26.68
N PHE A 171 5.86 -13.33 25.77
CA PHE A 171 7.27 -13.52 26.07
C PHE A 171 7.89 -12.27 26.71
N LEU A 172 7.66 -11.09 26.12
CA LEU A 172 8.20 -9.83 26.64
C LEU A 172 7.64 -9.51 28.04
N LYS A 173 6.36 -9.80 28.29
CA LYS A 173 5.75 -9.61 29.62
C LYS A 173 6.33 -10.56 30.67
N ASP A 174 6.52 -11.82 30.30
CA ASP A 174 7.08 -12.85 31.18
C ASP A 174 8.55 -12.55 31.55
N GLN A 175 9.33 -12.09 30.57
CA GLN A 175 10.76 -11.82 30.74
C GLN A 175 11.09 -10.38 31.18
N LEU A 176 10.08 -9.52 31.38
CA LEU A 176 10.27 -8.07 31.54
C LEU A 176 11.22 -7.71 32.69
N ALA A 177 11.10 -8.38 33.83
CA ALA A 177 11.92 -8.12 35.00
C ALA A 177 13.41 -8.42 34.73
N GLU A 178 13.69 -9.55 34.10
CA GLU A 178 15.06 -9.93 33.73
C GLU A 178 15.64 -9.04 32.64
N LEU A 179 14.84 -8.69 31.63
CA LEU A 179 15.27 -7.81 30.55
C LEU A 179 15.70 -6.43 31.07
N ARG A 180 14.98 -5.87 32.06
CA ARG A 180 15.34 -4.60 32.72
C ARG A 180 16.66 -4.67 33.48
N VAL A 181 16.96 -5.81 34.11
CA VAL A 181 18.26 -6.03 34.76
C VAL A 181 19.37 -6.05 33.71
N LYS A 182 19.15 -6.81 32.62
CA LYS A 182 20.12 -7.01 31.53
C LYS A 182 20.32 -5.76 30.66
N GLU A 183 19.48 -4.74 30.76
CA GLU A 183 19.56 -3.50 29.98
C GLU A 183 20.90 -2.76 30.18
N ASN A 184 21.47 -2.85 31.38
CA ASN A 184 22.74 -2.20 31.73
C ASN A 184 23.94 -3.16 31.69
N TYR A 185 23.77 -4.39 31.21
CA TYR A 185 24.84 -5.39 31.14
C TYR A 185 25.75 -5.13 29.94
N GLY A 186 27.06 -5.25 30.16
CA GLY A 186 28.09 -5.14 29.13
C GLY A 186 28.50 -6.51 28.58
N ALA A 187 29.60 -6.52 27.82
CA ALA A 187 30.09 -7.74 27.18
C ALA A 187 30.44 -8.85 28.19
N TYR A 188 31.00 -8.47 29.34
CA TYR A 188 31.41 -9.40 30.38
C TYR A 188 30.21 -10.11 31.04
N GLU A 189 29.17 -9.36 31.42
CA GLU A 189 27.98 -9.96 32.04
C GLU A 189 27.24 -10.89 31.08
N PHE A 190 27.18 -10.54 29.79
CA PHE A 190 26.61 -11.41 28.77
C PHE A 190 27.47 -12.66 28.51
N GLU A 191 28.79 -12.57 28.62
CA GLU A 191 29.67 -13.75 28.53
C GLU A 191 29.38 -14.74 29.66
N LEU A 192 29.21 -14.26 30.89
CA LEU A 192 28.82 -15.12 32.02
C LEU A 192 27.46 -15.79 31.80
N LEU A 193 26.45 -15.02 31.38
CA LEU A 193 25.11 -15.56 31.09
C LEU A 193 25.16 -16.61 29.97
N ASN A 194 25.90 -16.35 28.89
CA ASN A 194 26.03 -17.28 27.75
C ASN A 194 26.78 -18.56 28.10
N ASN A 195 27.67 -18.51 29.10
CA ASN A 195 28.39 -19.66 29.64
C ASN A 195 27.59 -20.44 30.71
N GLY A 196 26.32 -20.07 30.93
CA GLY A 196 25.38 -20.79 31.78
C GLY A 196 25.24 -20.25 33.20
N SER A 197 25.87 -19.13 33.55
CA SER A 197 25.65 -18.48 34.84
C SER A 197 24.21 -17.97 34.93
N SER A 198 23.60 -18.12 36.11
CA SER A 198 22.25 -17.61 36.36
C SER A 198 22.27 -16.10 36.56
N LEU A 199 21.14 -15.42 36.33
CA LEU A 199 21.02 -13.98 36.55
C LEU A 199 21.42 -13.54 37.99
N PRO A 200 20.99 -14.25 39.06
CA PRO A 200 21.47 -13.95 40.41
C PRO A 200 22.99 -14.11 40.61
N ASP A 201 23.64 -15.03 39.89
CA ASP A 201 25.09 -15.24 40.02
C ASP A 201 25.86 -14.09 39.38
N VAL A 202 25.43 -13.68 38.19
CA VAL A 202 26.02 -12.53 37.48
C VAL A 202 25.82 -11.24 38.28
N GLN A 203 24.65 -11.03 38.90
CA GLN A 203 24.42 -9.89 39.79
C GLN A 203 25.38 -9.85 40.99
N LYS A 204 25.60 -11.00 41.65
CA LYS A 204 26.55 -11.07 42.77
C LYS A 204 27.98 -10.76 42.32
N GLU A 205 28.37 -11.21 41.13
CA GLU A 205 29.71 -10.95 40.59
C GLU A 205 29.92 -9.46 40.29
N ILE A 206 28.91 -8.78 39.73
CA ILE A 206 28.90 -7.32 39.56
C ILE A 206 29.07 -6.60 40.92
N GLU A 207 28.30 -6.99 41.94
CA GLU A 207 28.39 -6.37 43.27
C GLU A 207 29.78 -6.55 43.91
N ILE A 208 30.42 -7.69 43.68
CA ILE A 208 31.77 -7.97 44.14
C ILE A 208 32.76 -7.05 43.45
N LEU A 209 32.73 -6.98 42.12
CA LEU A 209 33.63 -6.13 41.34
C LEU A 209 33.50 -4.66 41.74
N GLN A 210 32.28 -4.16 41.93
CA GLN A 210 32.02 -2.79 42.38
C GLN A 210 32.65 -2.47 43.73
N LYS A 211 32.62 -3.43 44.68
CA LYS A 211 33.26 -3.29 46.01
C LYS A 211 34.78 -3.24 45.95
N PHE A 212 35.41 -3.84 44.94
CA PHE A 212 36.86 -3.85 44.76
C PHE A 212 37.38 -2.71 43.87
N SER A 213 36.51 -2.04 43.13
CA SER A 213 36.81 -0.83 42.36
C SER A 213 36.56 0.49 43.11
N SER A 214 36.10 0.42 44.37
CA SER A 214 35.90 1.54 45.30
C SER A 214 37.10 1.67 46.24
#